data_AF-A0A7K2A2U9-F1
#
_entry.id   AF-A0A7K2A2U9-F1
#
_cell.length_a   1.000
_cell.length_b   1.000
_cell.length_c   1.000
_cell.angle_alpha   90.00
_cell.angle_beta   90.00
_cell.angle_gamma   90.00
#
_symmetry.space_group_name_H-M   'P 1'
#
loop_
_entity.id
_entity.type
_entity.pdbx_description
1 polymer ?
#
loop_
_entity_poly.entity_id
_entity_poly.type
_entity_poly.pdbx_seq_one_letter_code
_entity_poly.pdbx_strand_id
1 'polypeptide(L)'
;MIPTWQHPSPTRTRGAWPVWIALAALWLMTLAEQYWIYAVLFLAWAVYDLATGESHFIQRVTRGGEPVTYWLVVSTWILLTVLWLIYPYG
;
A
#
# COMPACT_ATOMS: atom_id res chain seq x y z
N MET A 1 -1.61 -50.80 -5.27
CA MET A 1 -1.04 -49.60 -4.63
C MET A 1 -1.80 -48.40 -5.18
N ILE A 2 -2.60 -47.71 -4.36
CA ILE A 2 -3.43 -46.58 -4.80
C ILE A 2 -2.63 -45.29 -4.55
N PRO A 3 -2.43 -44.41 -5.55
CA PRO A 3 -1.79 -43.11 -5.32
C PRO A 3 -2.72 -42.24 -4.49
N THR A 4 -2.32 -41.92 -3.26
CA THR A 4 -3.04 -40.95 -2.42
C THR A 4 -2.65 -39.54 -2.85
N TRP A 5 -3.46 -38.94 -3.72
CA TRP A 5 -3.33 -37.51 -4.04
C TRP A 5 -3.47 -36.68 -2.77
N GLN A 6 -2.41 -35.99 -2.35
CA GLN A 6 -2.45 -35.03 -1.26
C GLN A 6 -3.15 -33.76 -1.76
N HIS A 7 -4.39 -33.53 -1.34
CA HIS A 7 -5.03 -32.24 -1.53
C HIS A 7 -4.23 -31.17 -0.77
N PRO A 8 -3.75 -30.10 -1.44
CA PRO A 8 -3.13 -28.99 -0.72
C PRO A 8 -4.17 -28.45 0.27
N SER A 9 -3.81 -28.46 1.55
CA SER A 9 -4.66 -27.90 2.60
C SER A 9 -4.86 -26.41 2.33
N PRO A 10 -6.09 -25.89 2.46
CA PRO A 10 -6.33 -24.46 2.28
C PRO A 10 -5.46 -23.72 3.28
N THR A 11 -4.44 -23.01 2.78
CA THR A 11 -3.60 -22.15 3.60
C THR A 11 -4.53 -21.17 4.27
N ARG A 12 -4.61 -21.22 5.61
CA ARG A 12 -5.36 -20.29 6.44
C ARG A 12 -4.88 -18.88 6.09
N THR A 13 -5.62 -18.19 5.21
CA THR A 13 -5.42 -16.78 4.96
C THR A 13 -5.57 -16.12 6.32
N ARG A 14 -4.46 -15.58 6.87
CA ARG A 14 -4.52 -14.71 8.06
C ARG A 14 -5.59 -13.69 7.72
N GLY A 15 -6.72 -13.75 8.44
CA GLY A 15 -7.98 -13.21 7.95
C GLY A 15 -7.80 -11.78 7.44
N ALA A 16 -8.44 -11.44 6.31
CA ALA A 16 -8.49 -10.08 5.76
C ALA A 16 -9.16 -9.05 6.70
N TRP A 17 -9.53 -9.49 7.90
CA TRP A 17 -10.07 -8.73 9.03
C TRP A 17 -9.34 -7.41 9.34
N PRO A 18 -7.99 -7.29 9.28
CA PRO A 18 -7.33 -6.00 9.49
C PRO A 18 -7.67 -4.98 8.41
N VAL A 19 -7.90 -5.43 7.18
CA VAL A 19 -8.06 -4.54 6.02
C VAL A 19 -9.41 -3.81 6.09
N TRP A 20 -10.49 -4.50 6.46
CA TRP A 20 -11.81 -3.89 6.60
C TRP A 20 -11.85 -2.83 7.71
N ILE A 21 -11.13 -3.05 8.82
CA ILE A 21 -11.03 -2.09 9.92
C ILE A 21 -10.22 -0.87 9.49
N ALA A 22 -9.07 -1.09 8.83
CA ALA A 22 -8.26 0.00 8.30
C ALA A 22 -9.02 0.83 7.26
N LEU A 23 -9.79 0.17 6.38
CA LEU A 23 -10.68 0.83 5.42
C LEU A 23 -11.77 1.64 6.10
N ALA A 24 -12.45 1.07 7.09
CA ALA A 24 -13.48 1.79 7.85
C ALA A 24 -12.91 3.00 8.59
N ALA A 25 -11.75 2.86 9.22
CA ALA A 25 -11.05 3.97 9.88
C ALA A 25 -10.63 5.06 8.89
N LEU A 26 -10.14 4.69 7.70
CA LEU A 26 -9.80 5.62 6.63
C LEU A 26 -11.03 6.42 6.18
N TRP A 27 -12.17 5.76 5.97
CA TRP A 27 -13.42 6.43 5.59
C TRP A 27 -13.93 7.36 6.69
N LEU A 28 -13.90 6.93 7.96
CA LEU A 28 -14.30 7.77 9.09
C LEU A 28 -13.43 9.03 9.22
N MET A 29 -12.12 8.89 9.07
CA MET A 29 -11.17 10.01 9.11
C MET A 29 -11.34 10.95 7.91
N THR A 30 -11.63 10.39 6.74
CA THR A 30 -11.96 11.17 5.53
C THR A 30 -13.21 12.04 5.75
N LEU A 31 -14.27 11.45 6.31
CA LEU A 31 -15.52 12.18 6.61
C LEU A 31 -15.35 13.22 7.73
N ALA A 32 -14.36 13.02 8.63
CA ALA A 32 -14.01 13.97 9.68
C ALA A 32 -13.03 15.06 9.21
N GLU A 33 -12.81 15.18 7.90
CA GLU A 33 -11.91 16.16 7.27
C GLU A 33 -10.47 16.07 7.81
N GLN A 34 -10.07 14.90 8.31
CA GLN A 34 -8.74 14.64 8.86
C GLN A 34 -7.77 14.30 7.73
N TYR A 35 -7.43 15.31 6.94
CA TYR A 35 -6.61 15.20 5.74
C TYR A 35 -5.17 14.70 5.97
N TRP A 36 -4.63 14.89 7.18
CA TRP A 36 -3.29 14.41 7.55
C TRP A 36 -3.15 12.88 7.44
N ILE A 37 -4.26 12.12 7.49
CA ILE A 37 -4.22 10.66 7.37
C ILE A 37 -3.73 10.21 5.99
N TYR A 38 -3.98 11.01 4.94
CA TYR A 38 -3.49 10.71 3.60
C TYR A 38 -1.97 10.83 3.52
N ALA A 39 -1.37 11.80 4.22
CA ALA A 39 0.08 11.90 4.30
C ALA A 39 0.70 10.64 4.94
N VAL A 40 0.11 10.15 6.03
CA VAL A 40 0.57 8.90 6.68
C VAL A 40 0.39 7.70 5.75
N LEU A 41 -0.72 7.64 5.02
CA LEU A 41 -0.99 6.56 4.06
C LEU A 41 0.02 6.54 2.90
N PHE A 42 0.28 7.70 2.29
CA PHE A 42 1.26 7.82 1.20
C PHE A 42 2.68 7.50 1.68
N LEU A 43 3.04 7.93 2.89
CA LEU A 43 4.33 7.60 3.48
C LEU A 43 4.46 6.10 3.75
N ALA A 44 3.41 5.46 4.29
CA ALA A 44 3.40 4.02 4.50
C ALA A 44 3.58 3.25 3.19
N TRP A 45 2.96 3.72 2.10
CA TRP A 45 3.16 3.17 0.76
C TRP A 45 4.58 3.38 0.25
N ALA A 46 5.14 4.58 0.38
CA ALA A 46 6.53 4.84 0.01
C ALA A 46 7.51 3.91 0.74
N VAL A 47 7.31 3.72 2.05
CA VAL A 47 8.14 2.82 2.87
C VAL A 47 7.97 1.36 2.44
N TYR A 48 6.74 0.93 2.15
CA TYR A 48 6.47 -0.42 1.65
C TYR A 48 7.17 -0.65 0.30
N ASP A 49 7.03 0.28 -0.64
CA ASP A 49 7.66 0.23 -1.96
C ASP A 49 9.19 0.19 -1.87
N LEU A 50 9.78 0.89 -0.89
CA LEU A 50 11.22 0.82 -0.58
C LEU A 50 11.63 -0.53 0.00
N ALA A 51 10.83 -1.10 0.90
CA ALA A 51 11.11 -2.35 1.58
C ALA A 51 10.98 -3.56 0.65
N THR A 52 9.99 -3.56 -0.25
CA THR A 52 9.79 -4.63 -1.24
C THR A 52 10.66 -4.45 -2.47
N GLY A 53 11.09 -3.22 -2.78
CA GLY A 53 11.76 -2.87 -4.03
C GLY A 53 10.82 -2.87 -5.24
N GLU A 54 9.51 -2.86 -4.97
CA GLU A 54 8.46 -2.98 -5.97
C GLU A 54 7.27 -2.12 -5.59
N SER A 55 6.78 -1.34 -6.56
CA SER A 55 5.61 -0.48 -6.38
C SER A 55 4.42 -1.00 -7.17
N HIS A 56 3.24 -0.98 -6.54
CA HIS A 56 1.98 -1.39 -7.15
C HIS A 56 1.12 -0.16 -7.43
N PHE A 57 1.46 0.59 -8.48
CA PHE A 57 0.68 1.77 -8.86
C PHE A 57 -0.55 1.40 -9.71
N ILE A 58 -0.31 0.99 -10.96
CA ILE A 58 -1.32 0.44 -11.89
C ILE A 58 -0.83 -0.92 -12.39
N GLN A 59 0.45 -0.97 -12.74
CA GLN A 59 1.20 -2.19 -12.95
C GLN A 59 2.27 -2.30 -11.87
N ARG A 60 2.76 -3.52 -11.70
CA ARG A 60 3.84 -3.81 -10.74
C ARG A 60 5.15 -3.31 -11.35
N VAL A 61 5.71 -2.25 -10.78
CA VAL A 61 6.96 -1.65 -11.21
C VAL A 61 8.06 -2.09 -10.26
N THR A 62 9.08 -2.75 -10.78
CA THR A 62 10.21 -3.23 -9.97
C THR A 62 11.43 -2.36 -10.21
N ARG A 63 12.25 -2.18 -9.17
CA ARG A 63 13.51 -1.42 -9.28
C ARG A 63 14.48 -2.04 -10.29
N GLY A 64 14.42 -3.36 -10.50
CA GLY A 64 15.31 -4.09 -11.40
C GLY A 64 14.91 -4.06 -12.87
N GLY A 65 13.62 -3.92 -13.18
CA GLY A 65 13.13 -3.87 -14.56
C GLY A 65 13.09 -2.45 -15.12
N GLU A 66 12.42 -1.54 -14.40
CA GLU A 66 12.17 -0.17 -14.83
C GLU A 66 12.53 0.82 -13.70
N PRO A 67 13.84 1.03 -13.44
CA PRO A 67 14.30 1.81 -12.29
C PRO A 67 13.80 3.26 -12.31
N VAL A 68 13.70 3.88 -13.49
CA VAL A 68 13.21 5.26 -13.63
C VAL A 68 11.76 5.37 -13.19
N THR A 69 10.91 4.47 -13.70
CA THR A 69 9.48 4.43 -13.34
C THR A 69 9.30 4.15 -11.85
N TYR A 70 10.09 3.24 -11.27
CA TYR A 70 10.07 2.96 -9.84
C TYR A 70 10.36 4.22 -9.02
N TRP A 71 11.45 4.92 -9.33
CA TRP A 71 11.81 6.15 -8.62
C TRP A 71 10.79 7.26 -8.81
N LEU A 72 10.17 7.40 -9.98
CA LEU A 72 9.08 8.36 -10.19
C LEU A 72 7.89 8.09 -9.27
N VAL A 73 7.48 6.82 -9.13
CA VAL A 73 6.37 6.46 -8.25
C VAL A 73 6.72 6.73 -6.78
N VAL A 74 7.89 6.27 -6.33
CA VAL A 74 8.38 6.53 -4.97
C VAL A 74 8.47 8.03 -4.67
N SER A 75 9.06 8.81 -5.58
CA SER A 75 9.14 10.26 -5.45
C SER A 75 7.76 10.92 -5.43
N THR A 76 6.80 10.38 -6.18
CA THR A 76 5.41 10.86 -6.14
C THR A 76 4.78 10.62 -4.77
N TRP A 77 4.96 9.45 -4.16
CA TRP A 77 4.45 9.20 -2.80
C TRP A 77 5.06 10.13 -1.75
N ILE A 78 6.37 10.37 -1.83
CA ILE A 78 7.06 11.30 -0.94
C ILE A 78 6.55 12.72 -1.16
N LEU A 79 6.42 13.17 -2.42
CA LEU A 79 5.94 14.50 -2.75
C LEU A 79 4.50 14.72 -2.27
N LEU A 80 3.61 13.75 -2.47
CA LEU A 80 2.24 13.81 -1.97
C LEU A 80 2.20 13.87 -0.45
N THR A 81 3.04 13.08 0.23
CA THR A 81 3.17 13.15 1.70
C THR A 81 3.54 14.57 2.14
N VAL A 82 4.57 15.15 1.53
CA VAL A 82 5.04 16.51 1.86
C VAL A 82 3.97 17.55 1.56
N LEU A 83 3.29 17.44 0.40
CA LEU A 83 2.25 18.38 0.00
C LEU A 83 1.07 18.38 0.98
N TRP A 84 0.60 17.20 1.39
CA TRP A 84 -0.48 17.07 2.37
C TRP A 84 -0.08 17.51 3.78
N LEU A 85 1.20 17.46 4.13
CA LEU A 85 1.70 18.01 5.40
C LEU A 85 1.85 19.53 5.38
N ILE A 86 2.22 20.12 4.24
CA ILE A 86 2.43 21.57 4.10
C ILE A 86 1.11 22.32 3.88
N TYR A 87 0.15 21.72 3.17
CA TYR A 87 -1.18 22.27 2.91
C TYR A 87 -2.28 21.45 3.62
N PRO A 88 -2.32 21.44 4.97
CA PRO A 88 -3.35 20.71 5.70
C PRO A 88 -4.73 21.37 5.62
N TYR A 89 -4.81 22.65 5.24
CA TYR A 89 -6.04 23.45 5.19
C TYR A 89 -5.98 24.44 4.03
N GLY A 90 -6.56 24.06 2.89
CA GLY A 90 -6.92 24.99 1.81
C GLY A 90 -8.39 25.34 1.91
#